data_AF-A0A6I3U9Q5-F1
#
_entry.id   AF-A0A6I3U9Q5-F1
#
_cell.length_a   1.000
_cell.length_b   1.000
_cell.length_c   1.000
_cell.angle_alpha   90.00
_cell.angle_beta   90.00
_cell.angle_gamma   90.00
#
_symmetry.space_group_name_H-M   'P 1'
#
loop_
_entity.id
_entity.type
_entity.pdbx_description
1 polymer ?
#
loop_
_entity_poly.entity_id
_entity_poly.type
_entity_poly.pdbx_seq_one_letter_code
_entity_poly.pdbx_strand_id
1 'polypeptide(L)' 'MLKQEKLDSILEAVNTKGTITVKEIMESLDVSDMTARRYLQELADKDLLVRVHGGAEKLRTGSLLN' A
#
# COMPACT_ATOMS: atom_id res chain seq x y z
N MET A 1 -1.64 17.58 1.95
CA MET A 1 -1.94 16.25 2.50
C MET A 1 -0.80 15.77 3.38
N LEU A 2 -1.09 15.55 4.65
CA LEU A 2 -0.17 14.99 5.64
C LEU A 2 0.23 13.56 5.24
N LYS A 3 1.35 13.08 5.76
CA LYS A 3 1.82 11.71 5.49
C LYS A 3 0.79 10.65 5.86
N GLN A 4 0.15 10.78 7.03
CA GLN A 4 -0.82 9.80 7.50
C GLN A 4 -2.02 9.68 6.56
N GLU A 5 -2.56 10.81 6.08
CA GLU A 5 -3.63 10.83 5.08
C GLU A 5 -3.22 10.07 3.79
N LYS A 6 -1.95 10.17 3.38
CA LYS A 6 -1.41 9.41 2.23
C LYS A 6 -1.43 7.90 2.47
N LEU A 7 -1.03 7.48 3.67
CA LEU A 7 -1.03 6.07 4.06
C LEU A 7 -2.45 5.51 4.12
N ASP A 8 -3.38 6.28 4.68
CA ASP A 8 -4.79 5.90 4.80
C ASP A 8 -5.43 5.75 3.42
N SER A 9 -5.16 6.67 2.48
CA SER A 9 -5.63 6.55 1.08
C SER A 9 -5.10 5.29 0.37
N ILE A 10 -3.84 4.91 0.61
CA ILE A 10 -3.26 3.68 0.04
C ILE A 10 -3.97 2.45 0.60
N LEU A 11 -4.17 2.40 1.92
CA LEU A 11 -4.87 1.29 2.57
C LEU A 11 -6.30 1.17 2.10
N GLU A 12 -7.03 2.27 2.00
CA GLU A 12 -8.40 2.29 1.50
C GLU A 12 -8.46 1.75 0.06
N ALA A 13 -7.57 2.22 -0.81
CA ALA A 13 -7.51 1.76 -2.20
C ALA A 13 -7.21 0.25 -2.30
N VAL A 14 -6.26 -0.26 -1.52
CA VAL A 14 -5.95 -1.70 -1.47
C VAL A 14 -7.12 -2.50 -0.90
N ASN A 15 -7.75 -2.05 0.18
CA ASN A 15 -8.85 -2.76 0.81
C ASN A 15 -10.11 -2.83 -0.07
N THR A 16 -10.29 -1.82 -0.92
CA THR A 16 -11.42 -1.70 -1.87
C THR A 16 -11.16 -2.47 -3.16
N LYS A 17 -9.99 -2.29 -3.79
CA LYS A 17 -9.67 -2.89 -5.10
C LYS A 17 -9.03 -4.28 -5.00
N GLY A 18 -8.50 -4.64 -3.84
CA GLY A 18 -7.71 -5.84 -3.60
C GLY A 18 -6.20 -5.64 -3.86
N THR A 19 -5.81 -4.71 -4.73
CA THR A 19 -4.41 -4.41 -5.07
C THR A 19 -4.20 -2.93 -5.36
N ILE A 20 -2.96 -2.46 -5.22
CA ILE A 20 -2.51 -1.16 -5.73
C ILE A 20 -1.09 -1.27 -6.29
N THR A 21 -0.79 -0.52 -7.34
CA THR A 21 0.56 -0.41 -7.92
C THR A 21 1.29 0.83 -7.42
N VAL A 22 2.63 0.80 -7.44
CA VAL A 22 3.47 1.98 -7.18
C VAL A 22 3.08 3.13 -8.12
N LYS A 23 2.78 2.82 -9.39
CA LYS A 23 2.37 3.81 -10.38
C LYS A 23 1.08 4.53 -9.99
N GLU A 24 0.04 3.79 -9.58
CA GLU A 24 -1.21 4.39 -9.10
C GLU A 24 -1.00 5.29 -7.87
N ILE A 25 -0.09 4.92 -6.96
CA ILE A 25 0.24 5.73 -5.78
C ILE A 25 0.91 7.04 -6.20
N MET A 26 1.89 6.97 -7.11
CA MET A 26 2.58 8.17 -7.62
C MET A 26 1.60 9.13 -8.28
N GLU A 27 0.71 8.62 -9.15
CA GLU A 27 -0.26 9.43 -9.90
C GLU A 27 -1.35 10.01 -9.00
N SER A 28 -1.85 9.25 -8.03
CA SER A 28 -2.94 9.70 -7.14
C SER A 28 -2.48 10.63 -6.03
N LEU A 29 -1.26 10.47 -5.53
CA LEU A 29 -0.76 11.20 -4.36
C LEU A 29 0.30 12.25 -4.67
N ASP A 30 0.70 12.38 -5.95
CA ASP A 30 1.78 13.24 -6.45
C ASP A 30 3.08 13.04 -5.65
N VAL A 31 3.58 11.80 -5.69
CA VAL A 31 4.81 11.40 -4.98
C VAL A 31 5.78 10.67 -5.90
N SER A 32 7.06 10.71 -5.55
CA SER A 32 8.08 9.96 -6.28
C SER A 32 7.92 8.44 -6.11
N ASP A 33 8.44 7.67 -7.07
CA ASP A 33 8.52 6.20 -7.01
C ASP A 33 9.11 5.71 -5.68
N MET A 34 10.22 6.31 -5.24
CA MET A 34 10.85 5.96 -3.97
C MET A 34 9.92 6.21 -2.77
N THR A 35 9.17 7.32 -2.78
CA THR A 35 8.23 7.65 -1.69
C THR A 35 7.06 6.68 -1.66
N ALA A 36 6.48 6.36 -2.82
CA ALA A 36 5.41 5.36 -2.93
C ALA A 36 5.85 3.99 -2.40
N ARG A 37 7.07 3.53 -2.75
CA ARG A 37 7.63 2.28 -2.22
C ARG A 37 7.85 2.32 -0.71
N ARG A 38 8.29 3.46 -0.15
CA ARG A 38 8.44 3.62 1.31
C ARG A 38 7.10 3.55 2.04
N TYR A 39 6.05 4.13 1.48
CA TYR A 39 4.71 4.02 2.06
C TYR A 39 4.21 2.58 2.05
N LEU A 40 4.38 1.87 0.95
CA LEU A 40 4.04 0.44 0.88
C LEU A 40 4.84 -0.38 1.89
N GLN A 41 6.14 -0.09 2.06
CA GLN A 41 6.96 -0.76 3.07
C GLN A 41 6.44 -0.49 4.49
N GLU A 42 6.16 0.76 4.82
CA GLU A 42 5.68 1.14 6.15
C GLU A 42 4.32 0.51 6.51
N LEU A 43 3.44 0.35 5.52
CA LEU A 43 2.16 -0.34 5.72
C LEU A 43 2.33 -1.86 5.85
N ALA A 44 3.27 -2.44 5.13
CA ALA A 44 3.61 -3.86 5.23
C ALA A 44 4.26 -4.19 6.58
N ASP A 45 5.16 -3.33 7.08
CA ASP A 45 5.82 -3.48 8.38
C ASP A 45 4.83 -3.44 9.57
N LYS A 46 3.60 -2.94 9.32
CA LYS A 46 2.50 -2.88 10.28
C LYS A 46 1.47 -4.01 10.09
N ASP A 47 1.75 -4.97 9.21
CA ASP A 47 0.82 -6.03 8.84
C ASP A 47 -0.55 -5.49 8.41
N LEU A 48 -0.55 -4.44 7.55
CA LEU A 48 -1.79 -3.84 7.01
C LEU A 48 -2.03 -4.17 5.53
N LEU A 49 -1.00 -4.65 4.83
CA LEU A 49 -1.05 -5.13 3.44
C LEU A 49 0.14 -6.07 3.18
N VAL A 50 0.14 -6.75 2.03
CA VAL A 50 1.25 -7.59 1.58
C VAL A 50 1.93 -6.96 0.38
N ARG A 51 3.27 -6.85 0.41
CA ARG A 51 4.03 -6.34 -0.74
C ARG A 51 4.13 -7.39 -1.85
N VAL A 52 3.98 -6.93 -3.09
CA VAL A 52 4.21 -7.73 -4.31
C VAL A 52 5.16 -6.99 -5.25
N HIS A 53 5.54 -7.62 -6.36
CA HIS A 53 6.37 -6.95 -7.36
C HIS A 53 5.63 -5.75 -7.95
N GLY A 54 6.14 -4.54 -7.71
CA GLY A 54 5.58 -3.29 -8.25
C GLY A 54 4.38 -2.72 -7.50
N GLY A 55 4.00 -3.27 -6.34
CA GLY A 55 2.80 -2.82 -5.62
C GLY A 55 2.55 -3.53 -4.30
N ALA A 56 1.28 -3.59 -3.92
CA ALA A 56 0.79 -4.33 -2.75
C ALA A 56 -0.61 -4.92 -3.00
N GLU A 57 -0.92 -5.96 -2.24
CA GLU A 57 -2.22 -6.62 -2.19
C GLU A 57 -2.81 -6.58 -0.78
N LYS A 58 -4.14 -6.68 -0.70
CA LYS A 58 -4.89 -6.76 0.54
C LYS A 58 -4.51 -8.02 1.32
N LEU A 59 -4.48 -7.92 2.65
CA LEU A 59 -4.38 -9.10 3.51
C LEU A 59 -5.53 -10.05 3.24
N ARG A 60 -5.20 -11.30 2.93
CA ARG A 60 -6.20 -12.36 2.85
C ARG A 60 -6.51 -12.83 4.25
N THR A 61 -7.78 -12.72 4.66
CA THR A 61 -8.31 -13.36 5.86
C THR A 61 -8.15 -14.87 5.70
N GLY A 62 -7.04 -15.43 6.16
CA GLY A 62 -6.73 -16.85 5.98
C GLY A 62 -5.25 -17.23 6.07
N SER A 63 -4.31 -16.29 6.00
CA SER A 63 -2.90 -16.61 6.21
C SER A 63 -2.54 -16.54 7.70
N LEU A 64 -3.05 -17.50 8.47
CA LEU A 64 -2.36 -17.88 9.70
C LEU A 64 -1.00 -18.43 9.30
N LEU A 65 0.03 -17.90 9.94
CA LEU A 65 1.40 -18.40 9.88
C LEU A 65 1.39 -19.93 10.10
N ASN A 66 1.90 -20.69 9.14
CA ASN A 66 2.46 -22.02 9.38
C ASN A 66 3.96 -21.88 9.61
#